data_AF-A0A3P7JQS3-F1
#
_entry.id   AF-A0A3P7JQS3-F1
#
_cell.length_a   1.000
_cell.length_b   1.000
_cell.length_c   1.000
_cell.angle_alpha   90.00
_cell.angle_beta   90.00
_cell.angle_gamma   90.00
#
_symmetry.space_group_name_H-M   'P 1'
#
loop_
_entity.id
_entity.type
_entity.pdbx_description
1 polymer ?
#
loop_
_entity_poly.entity_id
_entity_poly.type
_entity_poly.pdbx_seq_one_letter_code
_entity_poly.pdbx_strand_id
1 'polypeptide(L)' 'MFQEAIDRSFKQSESPEFVGKAVVALASDKKVNRKSGKIVMTYDMAREYGFKDVDGAWTFQFVSAPH' A
#
# COMPACT_ATOMS: atom_id res chain seq x y z
N MET A 1 -26.16 10.69 2.63
CA MET A 1 -26.06 9.36 2.01
C MET A 1 -24.94 9.25 0.99
N PHE A 2 -25.02 9.85 -0.21
CA PHE A 2 -23.96 9.67 -1.24
C PHE A 2 -22.63 10.34 -0.88
N GLN A 3 -22.66 11.59 -0.41
CA GLN A 3 -21.45 12.32 0.00
C GLN A 3 -20.70 11.62 1.15
N GLU A 4 -21.43 11.12 2.15
CA GLU A 4 -20.84 10.41 3.30
C GLU A 4 -20.11 9.11 2.88
N ALA A 5 -20.61 8.42 1.86
CA ALA A 5 -19.99 7.21 1.34
C ALA A 5 -18.66 7.52 0.62
N ILE A 6 -18.61 8.64 -0.12
CA ILE A 6 -17.40 9.14 -0.78
C ILE A 6 -16.35 9.51 0.27
N ASP A 7 -16.73 10.31 1.26
CA ASP A 7 -15.82 10.77 2.32
C ASP A 7 -15.25 9.58 3.13
N ARG A 8 -16.07 8.56 3.38
CA ARG A 8 -15.64 7.33 4.04
C ARG A 8 -14.65 6.55 3.19
N SER A 9 -14.86 6.49 1.87
CA SER A 9 -13.96 5.81 0.93
C SER A 9 -12.60 6.49 0.88
N PHE A 10 -12.55 7.82 0.85
CA PHE A 10 -11.29 8.57 0.89
C PHE A 10 -10.54 8.42 2.21
N LYS A 11 -11.26 8.37 3.35
CA LYS A 11 -10.63 8.10 4.65
C LYS A 11 -10.08 6.67 4.78
N GLN A 12 -10.54 5.75 3.93
CA GLN A 12 -10.13 4.34 3.95
C GLN A 12 -9.15 3.98 2.83
N SER A 13 -8.86 4.91 1.91
CA SER A 13 -7.91 4.69 0.81
C SER A 13 -6.46 4.93 1.24
N GLU A 14 -5.53 4.26 0.57
CA GLU A 14 -4.10 4.55 0.68
C GLU A 14 -3.81 6.02 0.32
N SER A 15 -2.87 6.64 1.03
CA SER A 15 -2.41 7.97 0.60
C SER A 15 -1.59 7.87 -0.70
N PRO A 16 -1.59 8.91 -1.54
CA PRO A 16 -0.68 8.97 -2.69
C PRO A 16 0.79 8.86 -2.30
N GLU A 17 1.16 9.33 -1.09
CA GLU A 17 2.51 9.21 -0.55
C GLU A 17 2.90 7.74 -0.32
N PHE A 18 1.97 6.92 0.21
CA PHE A 18 2.21 5.51 0.46
C PHE A 18 2.52 4.73 -0.82
N VAL A 19 1.75 4.98 -1.89
CA VAL A 19 2.01 4.42 -3.21
C VAL A 19 3.36 4.91 -3.76
N GLY A 20 3.67 6.20 -3.60
CA GLY A 20 4.97 6.77 -3.98
C GLY A 20 6.16 6.10 -3.28
N LYS A 21 6.04 5.80 -1.98
CA LYS A 21 7.07 5.06 -1.22
C LYS A 21 7.31 3.66 -1.79
N ALA A 22 6.26 2.97 -2.25
CA ALA A 22 6.40 1.67 -2.91
C ALA A 22 7.20 1.77 -4.23
N VAL A 23 6.94 2.81 -5.02
CA VAL A 23 7.69 3.06 -6.27
C VAL A 23 9.16 3.32 -5.97
N VAL A 24 9.46 4.18 -4.98
CA VAL A 24 10.84 4.47 -4.56
C VAL A 24 11.55 3.22 -4.04
N ALA A 25 10.86 2.38 -3.26
CA ALA A 25 11.39 1.13 -2.75
C ALA A 25 11.76 0.15 -3.88
N LEU A 26 10.88 -0.01 -4.88
CA LEU A 26 11.16 -0.83 -6.07
C LEU A 26 12.31 -0.27 -6.89
N ALA A 27 12.32 1.04 -7.14
CA ALA A 27 13.38 1.70 -7.90
C ALA A 27 14.76 1.58 -7.22
N SER A 28 14.79 1.48 -5.88
CA SER A 28 16.01 1.36 -5.09
C SER A 28 16.45 -0.09 -4.86
N ASP A 29 15.59 -1.09 -5.09
CA ASP A 29 15.93 -2.50 -4.92
C ASP A 29 16.85 -2.99 -6.05
N LYS A 30 18.12 -3.25 -5.72
CA LYS A 30 19.10 -3.84 -6.66
C LYS A 30 18.67 -5.20 -7.23
N LYS A 31 17.72 -5.88 -6.58
CA LYS A 31 17.15 -7.16 -7.01
C LYS A 31 15.73 -7.00 -7.55
N VAL A 32 15.29 -5.81 -7.94
CA VAL A 32 13.91 -5.53 -8.41
C VAL A 32 13.46 -6.46 -9.55
N ASN A 33 14.39 -6.92 -10.39
CA ASN A 33 14.12 -7.87 -11.48
C ASN A 33 13.37 -9.15 -11.03
N ARG A 34 13.50 -9.56 -9.76
CA ARG A 34 12.75 -10.71 -9.19
C ARG A 34 11.21 -10.50 -9.17
N LYS A 35 10.79 -9.24 -9.29
CA LYS A 35 9.39 -8.78 -9.28
C LYS A 35 8.89 -8.38 -10.68
N SER A 36 9.73 -8.39 -11.71
CA SER A 36 9.34 -8.07 -13.08
C SER A 36 8.25 -9.01 -13.61
N GLY A 37 7.28 -8.46 -14.35
CA GLY A 37 6.17 -9.21 -14.95
C GLY A 37 5.09 -9.65 -13.95
N LYS A 38 5.11 -9.12 -12.71
CA LYS A 38 4.13 -9.45 -11.66
C LYS A 38 3.34 -8.22 -11.26
N ILE A 39 2.07 -8.43 -10.90
CA ILE A 39 1.30 -7.46 -10.13
C ILE A 39 1.74 -7.61 -8.68
N VAL A 40 2.20 -6.53 -8.07
CA VAL A 40 2.64 -6.50 -6.66
C VAL A 40 1.78 -5.51 -5.89
N MET A 41 1.36 -5.88 -4.69
CA MET A 41 0.53 -5.04 -3.84
C MET A 41 1.38 -4.06 -3.04
N THR A 42 0.93 -2.80 -2.93
CA THR A 42 1.61 -1.75 -2.15
C THR A 42 1.84 -2.19 -0.70
N TYR A 43 0.86 -2.87 -0.09
CA TYR A 43 0.96 -3.46 1.25
C TYR A 43 2.11 -4.45 1.41
N ASP A 44 2.27 -5.37 0.45
CA ASP A 44 3.34 -6.37 0.52
C ASP A 44 4.71 -5.69 0.41
N MET A 45 4.80 -4.66 -0.44
CA MET A 45 6.02 -3.84 -0.55
C MET A 45 6.29 -3.06 0.74
N ALA A 46 5.27 -2.51 1.38
CA ALA A 46 5.39 -1.82 2.66
C ALA A 46 6.01 -2.74 3.71
N ARG A 47 5.50 -3.97 3.85
CA ARG A 47 6.04 -4.98 4.77
C ARG A 47 7.45 -5.44 4.40
N GLU A 48 7.73 -5.66 3.12
CA GLU A 48 9.04 -6.14 2.65
C GLU A 48 10.14 -5.08 2.82
N TYR A 49 9.83 -3.82 2.49
CA TYR A 49 10.80 -2.73 2.48
C TYR A 49 10.75 -1.81 3.72
N GLY A 50 9.81 -2.04 4.64
CA GLY A 50 9.79 -1.40 5.95
C GLY A 50 9.26 0.04 5.97
N PHE A 51 8.35 0.40 5.05
CA PHE A 51 7.70 1.72 5.05
C PHE A 51 6.23 1.65 5.44
N LYS A 52 5.68 2.79 5.87
CA LYS A 52 4.29 2.94 6.33
C LYS A 52 3.62 4.11 5.65
N ASP A 53 2.29 4.08 5.66
CA ASP A 53 1.47 5.23 5.26
C ASP A 53 1.64 6.39 6.27
N VAL A 54 1.14 7.57 5.92
CA VAL A 54 1.27 8.82 6.69
C VAL A 54 0.64 8.73 8.09
N ASP A 55 -0.34 7.84 8.26
CA ASP A 55 -1.00 7.53 9.52
C ASP A 55 -0.27 6.45 10.35
N GLY A 56 0.83 5.91 9.83
CA GLY A 56 1.63 4.86 10.47
C GLY A 56 1.09 3.43 10.25
N ALA A 57 0.05 3.26 9.44
CA ALA A 57 -0.46 1.95 9.07
C ALA A 57 0.45 1.24 8.05
N TRP A 58 0.44 -0.09 8.06
CA TRP A 58 1.10 -0.90 7.03
C TRP A 58 0.20 -1.04 5.79
N THR A 59 -1.10 -1.23 6.00
CA THR A 59 -2.26 -0.78 5.20
C THR A 59 -3.52 -1.02 6.04
N PHE A 60 -4.65 -0.43 5.64
CA PHE A 60 -5.97 -0.60 6.25
C PHE A 60 -6.49 -2.05 6.07
N GLN A 61 -6.18 -2.91 7.05
CA GLN A 61 -6.96 -4.08 7.49
C GLN A 61 -7.51 -5.06 6.41
N PHE A 62 -6.63 -5.66 5.61
CA PHE A 62 -6.83 -7.03 5.09
C PHE A 62 -5.88 -8.02 5.80
N VAL A 63 -5.69 -7.86 7.12
CA VAL A 63 -5.27 -9.00 7.95
C VAL A 63 -6.52 -9.86 8.12
N SER A 64 -6.66 -10.83 7.23
CA SER A 64 -7.37 -12.09 7.43
C SER A 64 -8.58 -12.03 8.37
N ALA A 65 -9.77 -11.72 7.86
CA ALA A 65 -10.94 -12.37 8.43
C ALA A 65 -10.74 -13.89 8.27
N PRO A 66 -10.84 -14.70 9.34
CA PRO A 66 -10.74 -16.14 9.19
C PRO A 66 -11.88 -16.61 8.29
N HIS A 67 -11.54 -17.28 7.19
CA HIS A 67 -12.45 -18.17 6.47
C HIS A 67 -12.24 -19.59 7.02
#